data_AF-A0A5Q4DBH3-F1
#
_entry.id   AF-A0A5Q4DBH3-F1
#
_cell.length_a   1.000
_cell.length_b   1.000
_cell.length_c   1.000
_cell.angle_alpha   90.00
_cell.angle_beta   90.00
_cell.angle_gamma   90.00
#
_symmetry.space_group_name_H-M   'P 1'
#
loop_
_entity.id
_entity.type
_entity.pdbx_description
1 polymer ?
#
loop_
_entity_poly.entity_id
_entity_poly.type
_entity_poly.pdbx_seq_one_letter_code
_entity_poly.pdbx_strand_id
1 'polypeptide(L)'
;MSGPREFRVWAPIPDSVSLVHGDTTTAMEREAGGWWQAWVEWPDPSEGYGFLVDGEGPFPDPRARWQPRGVHGLSRVADPDGFEWRHPDFRAPPLASAVIHELHVGTFTPEGTFDAAASRLDHLVDLGVTHVELMPVAQFPGARGWGYDGVHLYAVHDAYGGPDGLRRFVDACHGAGLAVLLDVVYNHLGPEGNYLGRFGPYFTDAYRTPWGEAINLDGPGSDEVRRFLVENACMWLEEYRIDGLRLDAVHAFFDRSATHFLEELSESVRRLGRRLARPLVLIAESDLNDPRVVTPVEAGGLGMDAQWSDDFHHALHALLTGEQDGYYADFGALADVVTALERGFVHAGDYSKHRERRHGRAFRELRPSRLLGYLQNHDQVGNRARGDRITSLASPGRVRIGAALVLLGPFVPLLFQGEAWGATAPFLYFTDLTDPELGKAVSEGRRGEFGAFGWAPEDVPDPQDPSSFRRSVLDWDEPGSPPHADLLAWYRRLVALRRNHPDLADDRMPRVRTDEPREHWLVMERGRIALWCNVGSEPCRIPLDPGTAEGLEILMDYPEGCARVHADAVEVPPDGVAVTLLRG
;
A
#
# COMPACT_ATOMS: atom_id res chain seq x y z
N MET A 1 -12.91 -32.65 15.49
CA MET A 1 -13.96 -31.91 16.24
C MET A 1 -15.29 -32.54 15.88
N SER A 2 -15.99 -33.19 16.82
CA SER A 2 -17.31 -33.80 16.57
C SER A 2 -18.34 -33.11 17.47
N GLY A 3 -19.13 -32.23 16.88
CA GLY A 3 -20.20 -31.50 17.53
C GLY A 3 -20.83 -30.50 16.55
N PRO A 4 -22.06 -30.06 16.82
CA PRO A 4 -22.76 -29.14 15.94
C PRO A 4 -21.99 -27.81 15.87
N ARG A 5 -21.82 -27.30 14.65
CA ARG A 5 -21.22 -26.00 14.36
C ARG A 5 -22.31 -24.95 14.20
N GLU A 6 -22.02 -23.76 14.71
CA GLU A 6 -22.86 -22.60 14.57
C GLU A 6 -22.55 -21.88 13.25
N PHE A 7 -23.59 -21.57 12.48
CA PHE A 7 -23.51 -20.69 11.32
C PHE A 7 -24.41 -19.50 11.58
N ARG A 8 -23.89 -18.28 11.33
CA ARG A 8 -24.62 -17.04 11.50
C ARG A 8 -24.41 -16.11 10.32
N VAL A 9 -25.46 -15.40 9.93
CA VAL A 9 -25.39 -14.36 8.90
C VAL A 9 -26.30 -13.20 9.27
N TRP A 10 -25.81 -11.98 9.10
CA TRP A 10 -26.64 -10.79 9.25
C TRP A 10 -27.39 -10.54 7.95
N ALA A 11 -28.71 -10.68 8.01
CA ALA A 11 -29.61 -10.48 6.89
C ALA A 11 -30.94 -9.89 7.38
N PRO A 12 -30.98 -8.57 7.66
CA PRO A 12 -32.12 -7.95 8.33
C PRO A 12 -33.35 -7.74 7.43
N ILE A 13 -33.18 -7.77 6.11
CA ILE A 13 -34.23 -7.50 5.12
C ILE A 13 -35.01 -8.78 4.75
N PRO A 14 -34.35 -9.92 4.45
CA PRO A 14 -35.04 -11.13 4.01
C PRO A 14 -36.06 -11.68 5.02
N ASP A 15 -37.08 -12.34 4.50
CA ASP A 15 -38.14 -13.02 5.27
C ASP A 15 -37.74 -14.46 5.63
N SER A 16 -36.81 -15.06 4.88
CA SER A 16 -36.30 -16.41 5.14
C SER A 16 -34.83 -16.56 4.74
N VAL A 17 -34.08 -17.26 5.57
CA VAL A 17 -32.70 -17.68 5.28
C VAL A 17 -32.54 -19.17 5.58
N SER A 18 -31.86 -19.90 4.70
CA SER A 18 -31.50 -21.30 4.91
C SER A 18 -30.02 -21.53 4.65
N LEU A 19 -29.38 -22.37 5.46
CA LEU A 19 -28.02 -22.85 5.23
C LEU A 19 -28.07 -24.05 4.28
N VAL A 20 -27.24 -24.04 3.25
CA VAL A 20 -27.04 -25.16 2.33
C VAL A 20 -25.64 -25.71 2.52
N HIS A 21 -25.51 -27.02 2.71
CA HIS A 21 -24.24 -27.73 2.68
C HIS A 21 -24.41 -29.18 2.22
N GLY A 22 -23.51 -29.64 1.35
CA GLY A 22 -23.71 -30.91 0.64
C GLY A 22 -25.08 -30.93 -0.07
N ASP A 23 -25.87 -31.97 0.18
CA ASP A 23 -27.27 -32.09 -0.29
C ASP A 23 -28.32 -31.64 0.75
N THR A 24 -27.87 -31.04 1.86
CA THR A 24 -28.72 -30.67 3.00
C THR A 24 -29.05 -29.18 2.98
N THR A 25 -30.32 -28.86 3.16
CA THR A 25 -30.81 -27.49 3.39
C THR A 25 -31.45 -27.41 4.77
N THR A 26 -30.94 -26.53 5.61
CA THR A 26 -31.42 -26.30 6.98
C THR A 26 -31.97 -24.88 7.09
N ALA A 27 -33.26 -24.75 7.44
CA ALA A 27 -33.85 -23.44 7.72
C ALA A 27 -33.15 -22.80 8.94
N MET A 28 -32.79 -21.53 8.82
CA MET A 28 -32.16 -20.78 9.91
C MET A 28 -33.23 -20.09 10.76
N GLU A 29 -32.95 -19.96 12.06
CA GLU A 29 -33.79 -19.24 13.00
C GLU A 29 -33.42 -17.75 13.02
N ARG A 30 -34.43 -16.88 12.96
CA ARG A 30 -34.23 -15.43 13.04
C ARG A 30 -34.00 -14.99 14.48
N GLU A 31 -32.88 -14.34 14.73
CA GLU A 31 -32.50 -13.75 16.01
C GLU A 31 -32.81 -12.24 16.07
N ALA A 32 -32.56 -11.63 17.23
CA ALA A 32 -32.63 -10.19 17.40
C ALA A 32 -31.62 -9.47 16.49
N GLY A 33 -31.94 -8.23 16.09
CA GLY A 33 -31.03 -7.39 15.29
C GLY A 33 -30.88 -7.79 13.82
N GLY A 34 -31.70 -8.72 13.31
CA GLY A 34 -31.65 -9.15 11.91
C GLY A 34 -30.61 -10.23 11.61
N TRP A 35 -30.11 -10.90 12.65
CA TRP A 35 -29.25 -12.06 12.52
C TRP A 35 -30.06 -13.34 12.28
N TRP A 36 -29.46 -14.30 11.58
CA TRP A 36 -29.98 -15.64 11.39
C TRP A 36 -28.98 -16.66 11.89
N GLN A 37 -29.43 -17.74 12.52
CA GLN A 37 -28.58 -18.77 13.11
C GLN A 37 -29.05 -20.19 12.74
N ALA A 38 -28.12 -21.10 12.54
CA ALA A 38 -28.38 -22.54 12.56
C ALA A 38 -27.23 -23.30 13.24
N TRP A 39 -27.58 -24.38 13.93
CA TRP A 39 -26.63 -25.36 14.48
C TRP A 39 -26.72 -26.63 13.65
N VAL A 40 -25.65 -26.96 12.92
CA VAL A 40 -25.62 -28.13 12.04
C VAL A 40 -24.49 -29.08 12.41
N GLU A 41 -24.78 -30.38 12.37
CA GLU A 41 -23.75 -31.40 12.43
C GLU A 41 -22.88 -31.28 11.18
N TRP A 42 -21.60 -30.96 11.37
CA TRP A 42 -20.67 -30.71 10.29
C TRP A 42 -19.50 -31.70 10.37
N PRO A 43 -19.65 -32.90 9.78
CA PRO A 43 -18.66 -33.95 9.92
C PRO A 43 -17.42 -33.73 9.04
N ASP A 44 -17.55 -33.04 7.90
CA ASP A 44 -16.48 -32.87 6.92
C ASP A 44 -16.18 -31.39 6.64
N PRO A 45 -15.09 -30.81 7.19
CA PRO A 45 -14.70 -29.41 6.94
C PRO A 45 -14.34 -29.12 5.47
N SER A 46 -14.21 -30.14 4.61
CA SER A 46 -13.97 -29.96 3.18
C SER A 46 -15.24 -29.68 2.36
N GLU A 47 -16.43 -29.94 2.92
CA GLU A 47 -17.69 -29.58 2.28
C GLU A 47 -17.83 -28.06 2.15
N GLY A 48 -18.49 -27.62 1.08
CA GLY A 48 -18.83 -26.22 0.89
C GLY A 48 -20.19 -25.88 1.51
N TYR A 49 -20.38 -24.63 1.92
CA TYR A 49 -21.66 -24.08 2.35
C TYR A 49 -22.02 -22.77 1.64
N GLY A 50 -23.28 -22.42 1.72
CA GLY A 50 -23.79 -21.11 1.32
C GLY A 50 -25.18 -20.87 1.91
N PHE A 51 -25.76 -19.71 1.61
CA PHE A 51 -27.05 -19.28 2.13
C PHE A 51 -28.07 -19.12 1.02
N LEU A 52 -29.24 -19.72 1.18
CA LEU A 52 -30.43 -19.34 0.43
C LEU A 52 -31.07 -18.15 1.13
N VAL A 53 -31.35 -17.09 0.37
CA VAL A 53 -31.97 -15.86 0.86
C VAL A 53 -33.26 -15.65 0.08
N ASP A 54 -34.40 -15.72 0.77
CA ASP A 54 -35.75 -15.71 0.15
C ASP A 54 -35.91 -16.72 -1.01
N GLY A 55 -35.25 -17.87 -0.87
CA GLY A 55 -35.27 -18.95 -1.87
C GLY A 55 -34.31 -18.77 -3.04
N GLU A 56 -33.57 -17.66 -3.13
CA GLU A 56 -32.51 -17.44 -4.12
C GLU A 56 -31.15 -17.91 -3.58
N GLY A 57 -30.26 -18.35 -4.49
CA GLY A 57 -28.90 -18.79 -4.17
C GLY A 57 -28.64 -20.26 -4.51
N PRO A 58 -27.75 -20.96 -3.77
CA PRO A 58 -27.06 -20.50 -2.56
C PRO A 58 -25.99 -19.44 -2.87
N PHE A 59 -25.98 -18.37 -2.09
CA PHE A 59 -24.95 -17.33 -2.12
C PHE A 59 -23.81 -17.66 -1.15
N PRO A 60 -22.55 -17.29 -1.48
CA PRO A 60 -21.43 -17.41 -0.55
C PRO A 60 -21.64 -16.57 0.72
N ASP A 61 -20.99 -16.98 1.79
CA ASP A 61 -21.02 -16.30 3.08
C ASP A 61 -20.28 -14.94 3.01
N PRO A 62 -20.93 -13.82 3.38
CA PRO A 62 -20.29 -12.51 3.54
C PRO A 62 -19.01 -12.52 4.39
N ARG A 63 -18.92 -13.45 5.35
CA ARG A 63 -17.82 -13.63 6.31
C ARG A 63 -17.02 -14.91 6.04
N ALA A 64 -17.12 -15.47 4.83
CA ALA A 64 -16.37 -16.66 4.42
C ALA A 64 -14.87 -16.48 4.70
N ARG A 65 -14.25 -17.48 5.32
CA ARG A 65 -12.78 -17.49 5.51
C ARG A 65 -12.03 -17.99 4.28
N TRP A 66 -12.72 -18.71 3.38
CA TRP A 66 -12.12 -19.28 2.18
C TRP A 66 -13.15 -19.54 1.08
N GLN A 67 -12.76 -19.20 -0.16
CA GLN A 67 -13.55 -19.34 -1.39
C GLN A 67 -12.81 -20.20 -2.45
N PRO A 68 -12.67 -21.53 -2.23
CA PRO A 68 -11.85 -22.41 -3.08
C PRO A 68 -12.40 -22.63 -4.49
N ARG A 69 -13.61 -22.14 -4.78
CA ARG A 69 -14.27 -22.26 -6.09
C ARG A 69 -14.63 -20.89 -6.68
N GLY A 70 -13.83 -19.87 -6.35
CA GLY A 70 -14.00 -18.50 -6.82
C GLY A 70 -15.12 -17.74 -6.11
N VAL A 71 -15.35 -16.50 -6.56
CA VAL A 71 -16.24 -15.53 -5.91
C VAL A 71 -17.72 -15.92 -5.91
N HIS A 72 -18.15 -16.78 -6.83
CA HIS A 72 -19.52 -17.29 -6.92
C HIS A 72 -19.70 -18.67 -6.25
N GLY A 73 -18.60 -19.36 -5.95
CA GLY A 73 -18.63 -20.71 -5.41
C GLY A 73 -19.07 -20.75 -3.95
N LEU A 74 -19.45 -21.95 -3.49
CA LEU A 74 -19.72 -22.18 -2.08
C LEU A 74 -18.48 -21.88 -1.22
N SER A 75 -18.74 -21.28 -0.07
CA SER A 75 -17.76 -20.99 0.96
C SER A 75 -17.26 -22.26 1.62
N ARG A 76 -16.05 -22.21 2.18
CA ARG A 76 -15.51 -23.32 2.96
C ARG A 76 -15.05 -22.83 4.32
N VAL A 77 -15.30 -23.65 5.34
CA VAL A 77 -14.78 -23.41 6.67
C VAL A 77 -13.27 -23.60 6.65
N ALA A 78 -12.51 -22.56 7.01
CA ALA A 78 -11.10 -22.68 7.33
C ALA A 78 -10.97 -22.91 8.85
N ASP A 79 -10.07 -23.81 9.28
CA ASP A 79 -9.80 -24.01 10.70
C ASP A 79 -8.85 -22.92 11.22
N PRO A 80 -9.32 -21.95 12.02
CA PRO A 80 -8.48 -20.84 12.46
C PRO A 80 -7.40 -21.28 13.45
N ASP A 81 -7.60 -22.39 14.16
CA ASP A 81 -6.72 -22.88 15.23
C ASP A 81 -5.79 -24.02 14.76
N GLY A 82 -5.96 -24.49 13.52
CA GLY A 82 -5.22 -25.62 12.97
C GLY A 82 -3.77 -25.32 12.60
N PHE A 83 -3.36 -24.04 12.58
CA PHE A 83 -2.02 -23.64 12.17
C PHE A 83 -1.09 -23.41 13.38
N GLU A 84 0.01 -24.17 13.43
CA GLU A 84 1.04 -24.04 14.46
C GLU A 84 2.05 -22.95 14.08
N TRP A 85 1.94 -21.77 14.71
CA TRP A 85 2.88 -20.67 14.56
C TRP A 85 4.24 -21.00 15.17
N ARG A 86 5.32 -20.92 14.40
CA ARG A 86 6.69 -21.20 14.86
C ARG A 86 7.35 -19.97 15.49
N HIS A 87 6.85 -18.78 15.18
CA HIS A 87 7.36 -17.51 15.70
C HIS A 87 6.30 -16.71 16.50
N PRO A 88 5.75 -17.27 17.60
CA PRO A 88 4.69 -16.62 18.40
C PRO A 88 5.17 -15.36 19.14
N ASP A 89 6.46 -15.29 19.46
CA ASP A 89 7.06 -14.20 20.24
C ASP A 89 7.55 -13.03 19.39
N PHE A 90 7.42 -13.10 18.06
CA PHE A 90 7.82 -12.01 17.18
C PHE A 90 7.15 -10.68 17.58
N ARG A 91 7.91 -9.60 17.46
CA ARG A 91 7.47 -8.23 17.69
C ARG A 91 7.98 -7.36 16.55
N ALA A 92 7.05 -6.76 15.82
CA ALA A 92 7.36 -5.85 14.73
C ALA A 92 8.23 -4.68 15.24
N PRO A 93 9.28 -4.28 14.49
CA PRO A 93 9.98 -3.03 14.73
C PRO A 93 9.01 -1.83 14.66
N PRO A 94 9.30 -0.71 15.34
CA PRO A 94 8.45 0.48 15.24
C PRO A 94 8.37 1.01 13.81
N LEU A 95 7.17 1.43 13.37
CA LEU A 95 6.92 1.99 12.04
C LEU A 95 7.87 3.16 11.68
N ALA A 96 8.22 4.00 12.65
CA ALA A 96 9.14 5.12 12.45
C ALA A 96 10.55 4.69 11.98
N SER A 97 10.94 3.44 12.27
CA SER A 97 12.22 2.85 11.83
C SER A 97 12.08 2.01 10.55
N ALA A 98 10.88 1.94 9.97
CA ALA A 98 10.59 1.04 8.88
C ALA A 98 11.31 1.45 7.59
N VAL A 99 11.73 0.42 6.86
CA VAL A 99 11.84 0.40 5.41
C VAL A 99 10.79 -0.58 4.93
N ILE A 100 9.77 -0.06 4.26
CA ILE A 100 8.62 -0.81 3.77
C ILE A 100 8.90 -1.27 2.34
N HIS A 101 8.56 -2.51 2.03
CA HIS A 101 8.62 -3.06 0.68
C HIS A 101 7.23 -3.54 0.27
N GLU A 102 6.60 -2.80 -0.63
CA GLU A 102 5.31 -3.17 -1.22
C GLU A 102 5.48 -4.32 -2.23
N LEU A 103 4.58 -5.29 -2.15
CA LEU A 103 4.65 -6.55 -2.87
C LEU A 103 3.27 -6.99 -3.36
N HIS A 104 3.19 -7.30 -4.66
CA HIS A 104 2.06 -7.96 -5.29
C HIS A 104 2.34 -9.47 -5.41
N VAL A 105 1.59 -10.28 -4.65
CA VAL A 105 1.86 -11.74 -4.54
C VAL A 105 1.89 -12.42 -5.90
N GLY A 106 0.94 -12.09 -6.78
CA GLY A 106 0.79 -12.74 -8.08
C GLY A 106 1.92 -12.44 -9.08
N THR A 107 2.69 -11.35 -8.91
CA THR A 107 3.74 -10.96 -9.86
C THR A 107 5.13 -10.85 -9.25
N PHE A 108 5.24 -10.97 -7.93
CA PHE A 108 6.52 -10.97 -7.24
C PHE A 108 7.38 -12.18 -7.63
N THR A 109 6.77 -13.32 -7.91
CA THR A 109 7.46 -14.54 -8.37
C THR A 109 6.71 -15.16 -9.56
N PRO A 110 7.37 -15.95 -10.41
CA PRO A 110 6.72 -16.66 -11.52
C PRO A 110 5.53 -17.54 -11.09
N GLU A 111 5.61 -18.14 -9.91
CA GLU A 111 4.56 -18.98 -9.35
C GLU A 111 3.36 -18.17 -8.82
N GLY A 112 3.59 -16.92 -8.41
CA GLY A 112 2.53 -16.01 -7.97
C GLY A 112 1.82 -16.42 -6.67
N THR A 113 2.55 -17.03 -5.72
CA THR A 113 1.98 -17.56 -4.47
C THR A 113 2.71 -17.06 -3.24
N PHE A 114 2.05 -17.15 -2.08
CA PHE A 114 2.62 -16.85 -0.78
C PHE A 114 3.88 -17.66 -0.47
N ASP A 115 3.87 -18.97 -0.76
CA ASP A 115 5.01 -19.85 -0.51
C ASP A 115 6.21 -19.50 -1.41
N ALA A 116 5.95 -19.14 -2.68
CA ALA A 116 7.00 -18.70 -3.58
C ALA A 116 7.58 -17.34 -3.15
N ALA A 117 6.73 -16.39 -2.74
CA ALA A 117 7.19 -15.12 -2.18
C ALA A 117 8.05 -15.32 -0.92
N ALA A 118 7.67 -16.25 -0.04
CA ALA A 118 8.44 -16.60 1.15
C ALA A 118 9.86 -17.13 0.83
N SER A 119 10.07 -17.73 -0.36
CA SER A 119 11.40 -18.18 -0.79
C SER A 119 12.38 -17.04 -1.11
N ARG A 120 11.91 -15.79 -1.19
CA ARG A 120 12.71 -14.60 -1.54
C ARG A 120 12.96 -13.67 -0.36
N LEU A 121 12.57 -14.04 0.86
CA LEU A 121 12.72 -13.17 2.04
C LEU A 121 14.19 -12.82 2.33
N ASP A 122 15.14 -13.72 2.06
CA ASP A 122 16.58 -13.44 2.21
C ASP A 122 17.01 -12.20 1.40
N HIS A 123 16.46 -12.03 0.19
CA HIS A 123 16.73 -10.85 -0.64
C HIS A 123 16.23 -9.56 0.04
N LEU A 124 15.03 -9.59 0.64
CA LEU A 124 14.44 -8.45 1.34
C LEU A 124 15.23 -8.11 2.62
N VAL A 125 15.65 -9.13 3.38
CA VAL A 125 16.51 -8.98 4.56
C VAL A 125 17.86 -8.36 4.17
N ASP A 126 18.50 -8.86 3.11
CA ASP A 126 19.78 -8.37 2.59
C ASP A 126 19.68 -6.93 2.05
N LEU A 127 18.55 -6.55 1.47
CA LEU A 127 18.27 -5.17 1.07
C LEU A 127 18.12 -4.25 2.29
N GLY A 128 17.68 -4.82 3.42
CA GLY A 128 17.40 -4.11 4.64
C GLY A 128 15.96 -3.60 4.73
N VAL A 129 15.02 -4.37 4.17
CA VAL A 129 13.60 -4.24 4.46
C VAL A 129 13.35 -4.63 5.91
N THR A 130 12.29 -4.07 6.50
CA THR A 130 11.82 -4.38 7.86
C THR A 130 10.34 -4.73 7.90
N HIS A 131 9.58 -4.22 6.93
CA HIS A 131 8.15 -4.41 6.80
C HIS A 131 7.86 -4.78 5.35
N VAL A 132 7.14 -5.88 5.13
CA VAL A 132 6.61 -6.24 3.81
C VAL A 132 5.15 -5.80 3.78
N GLU A 133 4.79 -4.97 2.82
CA GLU A 133 3.40 -4.55 2.60
C GLU A 133 2.81 -5.37 1.46
N LEU A 134 1.86 -6.25 1.78
CA LEU A 134 1.12 -7.01 0.79
C LEU A 134 0.02 -6.12 0.20
N MET A 135 -0.03 -6.04 -1.14
CA MET A 135 -1.24 -5.59 -1.85
C MET A 135 -2.45 -6.46 -1.47
N PRO A 136 -3.70 -6.02 -1.73
CA PRO A 136 -4.87 -6.66 -1.14
C PRO A 136 -5.01 -8.14 -1.52
N VAL A 137 -5.28 -8.96 -0.51
CA VAL A 137 -5.42 -10.43 -0.66
C VAL A 137 -6.84 -10.93 -0.46
N ALA A 138 -7.81 -10.03 -0.27
CA ALA A 138 -9.21 -10.39 -0.23
C ALA A 138 -9.62 -11.06 -1.55
N GLN A 139 -10.45 -12.11 -1.49
CA GLN A 139 -10.80 -12.85 -2.70
C GLN A 139 -11.56 -11.96 -3.70
N PHE A 140 -11.01 -11.89 -4.91
CA PHE A 140 -11.56 -11.23 -6.10
C PHE A 140 -11.79 -12.25 -7.24
N PRO A 141 -12.46 -11.85 -8.34
CA PRO A 141 -12.75 -12.73 -9.48
C PRO A 141 -11.50 -13.23 -10.23
N GLY A 142 -11.59 -14.44 -10.77
CA GLY A 142 -10.50 -15.07 -11.53
C GLY A 142 -9.28 -15.41 -10.67
N ALA A 143 -8.11 -15.43 -11.31
CA ALA A 143 -6.82 -15.79 -10.69
C ALA A 143 -5.77 -14.66 -10.77
N ARG A 144 -6.09 -13.53 -11.41
CA ARG A 144 -5.16 -12.42 -11.64
C ARG A 144 -5.88 -11.09 -11.47
N GLY A 145 -5.33 -10.24 -10.64
CA GLY A 145 -5.85 -8.91 -10.34
C GLY A 145 -4.93 -8.28 -9.31
N TRP A 146 -4.95 -6.95 -9.20
CA TRP A 146 -4.15 -6.24 -8.19
C TRP A 146 -4.66 -6.46 -6.76
N GLY A 147 -5.92 -6.85 -6.59
CA GLY A 147 -6.56 -7.06 -5.29
C GLY A 147 -7.71 -6.10 -4.98
N TYR A 148 -7.76 -4.94 -5.64
CA TYR A 148 -8.76 -3.90 -5.36
C TYR A 148 -10.20 -4.29 -5.75
N ASP A 149 -10.37 -5.26 -6.65
CA ASP A 149 -11.67 -5.85 -6.97
C ASP A 149 -12.13 -6.93 -5.95
N GLY A 150 -11.60 -6.90 -4.72
CA GLY A 150 -11.97 -7.80 -3.64
C GLY A 150 -13.45 -7.72 -3.30
N VAL A 151 -14.12 -8.87 -3.15
CA VAL A 151 -15.55 -8.95 -2.80
C VAL A 151 -15.81 -9.78 -1.54
N HIS A 152 -14.94 -10.74 -1.22
CA HIS A 152 -15.00 -11.48 0.05
C HIS A 152 -13.88 -11.01 0.96
N LEU A 153 -14.11 -9.91 1.68
CA LEU A 153 -13.10 -9.26 2.54
C LEU A 153 -12.48 -10.19 3.57
N TYR A 154 -13.20 -11.24 3.97
CA TYR A 154 -12.80 -12.21 4.99
C TYR A 154 -12.02 -13.41 4.43
N ALA A 155 -12.04 -13.61 3.10
CA ALA A 155 -11.45 -14.76 2.45
C ALA A 155 -10.11 -14.37 1.80
N VAL A 156 -9.08 -15.17 2.08
CA VAL A 156 -7.79 -15.04 1.37
C VAL A 156 -7.94 -15.58 -0.05
N HIS A 157 -7.40 -14.85 -1.03
CA HIS A 157 -7.46 -15.20 -2.44
C HIS A 157 -6.85 -16.59 -2.69
N ASP A 158 -7.67 -17.49 -3.23
CA ASP A 158 -7.32 -18.90 -3.40
C ASP A 158 -6.10 -19.11 -4.31
N ALA A 159 -6.01 -18.35 -5.40
CA ALA A 159 -4.93 -18.47 -6.38
C ALA A 159 -3.54 -18.18 -5.79
N TYR A 160 -3.46 -17.39 -4.71
CA TYR A 160 -2.19 -17.10 -4.02
C TYR A 160 -1.76 -18.20 -3.04
N GLY A 161 -2.62 -19.21 -2.79
CA GLY A 161 -2.39 -20.29 -1.84
C GLY A 161 -3.39 -20.31 -0.68
N GLY A 162 -4.39 -19.43 -0.69
CA GLY A 162 -5.47 -19.40 0.29
C GLY A 162 -5.01 -19.10 1.73
N PRO A 163 -5.86 -19.38 2.73
CA PRO A 163 -5.61 -18.99 4.13
C PRO A 163 -4.34 -19.59 4.71
N ASP A 164 -4.04 -20.86 4.42
CA ASP A 164 -2.85 -21.52 4.94
C ASP A 164 -1.57 -20.99 4.30
N GLY A 165 -1.61 -20.62 3.02
CA GLY A 165 -0.49 -19.98 2.33
C GLY A 165 -0.12 -18.66 2.98
N LEU A 166 -1.11 -17.81 3.28
CA LEU A 166 -0.86 -16.54 3.96
C LEU A 166 -0.26 -16.75 5.36
N ARG A 167 -0.77 -17.71 6.14
CA ARG A 167 -0.21 -18.05 7.47
C ARG A 167 1.25 -18.48 7.38
N ARG A 168 1.60 -19.35 6.43
CA ARG A 168 3.00 -19.76 6.19
C ARG A 168 3.89 -18.59 5.80
N PHE A 169 3.40 -17.69 4.96
CA PHE A 169 4.14 -16.49 4.57
C PHE A 169 4.40 -15.56 5.76
N VAL A 170 3.36 -15.24 6.55
CA VAL A 170 3.52 -14.39 7.74
C VAL A 170 4.48 -15.02 8.75
N ASP A 171 4.36 -16.32 9.01
CA ASP A 171 5.26 -17.03 9.92
C ASP A 171 6.71 -17.03 9.40
N ALA A 172 6.91 -17.19 8.09
CA ALA A 172 8.24 -17.09 7.46
C ALA A 172 8.82 -15.68 7.56
N CYS A 173 8.02 -14.64 7.33
CA CYS A 173 8.42 -13.24 7.53
C CYS A 173 8.84 -12.98 8.98
N HIS A 174 8.03 -13.42 9.95
CA HIS A 174 8.36 -13.29 11.37
C HIS A 174 9.66 -14.02 11.74
N GLY A 175 9.89 -15.21 11.17
CA GLY A 175 11.15 -15.96 11.32
C GLY A 175 12.36 -15.26 10.72
N ALA A 176 12.16 -14.49 9.64
CA ALA A 176 13.17 -13.64 9.01
C ALA A 176 13.32 -12.26 9.67
N GLY A 177 12.54 -11.96 10.72
CA GLY A 177 12.56 -10.67 11.40
C GLY A 177 11.81 -9.54 10.67
N LEU A 178 10.94 -9.89 9.72
CA LEU A 178 10.15 -8.96 8.91
C LEU A 178 8.72 -8.87 9.45
N ALA A 179 8.25 -7.65 9.68
CA ALA A 179 6.83 -7.40 9.95
C ALA A 179 6.02 -7.49 8.65
N VAL A 180 4.74 -7.85 8.75
CA VAL A 180 3.84 -7.90 7.60
C VAL A 180 2.73 -6.86 7.76
N LEU A 181 2.62 -5.97 6.77
CA LEU A 181 1.52 -5.04 6.58
C LEU A 181 0.60 -5.61 5.50
N LEU A 182 -0.71 -5.38 5.63
CA LEU A 182 -1.69 -5.79 4.62
C LEU A 182 -2.51 -4.59 4.15
N ASP A 183 -2.56 -4.38 2.85
CA ASP A 183 -3.49 -3.46 2.21
C ASP A 183 -4.92 -4.01 2.27
N VAL A 184 -5.86 -3.20 2.77
CA VAL A 184 -7.27 -3.55 2.90
C VAL A 184 -8.17 -2.48 2.30
N VAL A 185 -9.18 -2.94 1.58
CA VAL A 185 -10.12 -2.09 0.84
C VAL A 185 -11.46 -2.06 1.56
N TYR A 186 -11.76 -0.91 2.18
CA TYR A 186 -13.02 -0.69 2.92
C TYR A 186 -13.87 0.44 2.33
N ASN A 187 -13.46 1.05 1.21
CA ASN A 187 -14.21 2.15 0.58
C ASN A 187 -15.20 1.65 -0.48
N HIS A 188 -14.93 0.51 -1.11
CA HIS A 188 -15.79 -0.13 -2.11
C HIS A 188 -15.62 -1.66 -2.08
N LEU A 189 -16.37 -2.35 -2.93
CA LEU A 189 -16.14 -3.77 -3.28
C LEU A 189 -16.10 -3.93 -4.79
N GLY A 190 -15.41 -4.97 -5.24
CA GLY A 190 -15.29 -5.31 -6.65
C GLY A 190 -16.64 -5.55 -7.35
N PRO A 191 -16.66 -5.41 -8.69
CA PRO A 191 -17.90 -5.42 -9.47
C PRO A 191 -18.50 -6.82 -9.72
N GLU A 192 -17.76 -7.90 -9.50
CA GLU A 192 -18.19 -9.27 -9.77
C GLU A 192 -18.09 -10.16 -8.52
N GLY A 193 -19.18 -10.84 -8.18
CA GLY A 193 -19.24 -11.77 -7.04
C GLY A 193 -19.56 -11.12 -5.69
N ASN A 194 -19.87 -9.82 -5.66
CA ASN A 194 -20.40 -9.14 -4.48
C ASN A 194 -21.90 -9.43 -4.31
N TYR A 195 -22.25 -10.15 -3.25
CA TYR A 195 -23.64 -10.49 -2.90
C TYR A 195 -24.16 -9.78 -1.65
N LEU A 196 -23.40 -8.86 -1.04
CA LEU A 196 -23.77 -8.24 0.24
C LEU A 196 -25.15 -7.58 0.21
N GLY A 197 -25.51 -6.93 -0.90
CA GLY A 197 -26.82 -6.30 -1.09
C GLY A 197 -28.01 -7.27 -1.08
N ARG A 198 -27.78 -8.59 -1.22
CA ARG A 198 -28.80 -9.62 -1.05
C ARG A 198 -29.12 -9.88 0.42
N PHE A 199 -28.14 -9.71 1.31
CA PHE A 199 -28.29 -9.98 2.73
C PHE A 199 -28.83 -8.76 3.48
N GLY A 200 -28.25 -7.58 3.26
CA GLY A 200 -28.55 -6.40 4.05
C GLY A 200 -28.14 -5.09 3.41
N PRO A 201 -28.42 -3.95 4.08
CA PRO A 201 -28.08 -2.61 3.60
C PRO A 201 -26.60 -2.29 3.82
N TYR A 202 -25.69 -3.07 3.22
CA TYR A 202 -24.24 -2.84 3.29
C TYR A 202 -23.78 -1.61 2.49
N PHE A 203 -24.58 -1.18 1.52
CA PHE A 203 -24.32 -0.01 0.67
C PHE A 203 -25.35 1.08 0.88
N THR A 204 -25.00 2.28 0.45
CA THR A 204 -25.87 3.46 0.46
C THR A 204 -25.84 4.18 -0.89
N ASP A 205 -26.98 4.75 -1.27
CA ASP A 205 -27.14 5.62 -2.42
C ASP A 205 -26.91 7.11 -2.09
N ALA A 206 -26.69 7.44 -0.81
CA ALA A 206 -26.43 8.80 -0.35
C ALA A 206 -25.11 9.37 -0.89
N TYR A 207 -24.16 8.48 -1.19
CA TYR A 207 -22.84 8.80 -1.71
C TYR A 207 -22.49 7.90 -2.90
N ARG A 208 -21.46 8.29 -3.66
CA ARG A 208 -20.91 7.49 -4.76
C ARG A 208 -19.40 7.54 -4.68
N THR A 209 -18.76 6.39 -4.88
CA THR A 209 -17.32 6.32 -5.08
C THR A 209 -17.02 6.24 -6.58
N PRO A 210 -15.78 6.52 -7.02
CA PRO A 210 -15.36 6.28 -8.40
C PRO A 210 -15.44 4.80 -8.83
N TRP A 211 -15.41 3.87 -7.87
CA TRP A 211 -15.26 2.42 -8.12
C TRP A 211 -16.53 1.61 -7.90
N GLY A 212 -17.59 2.21 -7.35
CA GLY A 212 -18.84 1.51 -7.07
C GLY A 212 -19.76 2.21 -6.06
N GLU A 213 -20.74 1.47 -5.57
CA GLU A 213 -21.62 1.92 -4.49
C GLU A 213 -20.81 2.23 -3.22
N ALA A 214 -21.20 3.29 -2.52
CA ALA A 214 -20.53 3.63 -1.26
C ALA A 214 -20.97 2.67 -0.15
N ILE A 215 -20.03 2.31 0.73
CA ILE A 215 -20.34 1.53 1.93
C ILE A 215 -21.20 2.35 2.89
N ASN A 216 -22.20 1.71 3.50
CA ASN A 216 -23.11 2.34 4.45
C ASN A 216 -22.46 2.51 5.83
N LEU A 217 -21.78 3.64 6.05
CA LEU A 217 -21.09 3.94 7.31
C LEU A 217 -21.87 4.86 8.26
N ASP A 218 -22.92 5.55 7.77
CA ASP A 218 -23.69 6.53 8.55
C ASP A 218 -25.22 6.48 8.34
N GLY A 219 -25.71 5.59 7.48
CA GLY A 219 -27.13 5.40 7.20
C GLY A 219 -27.83 4.38 8.10
N PRO A 220 -29.13 4.10 7.89
CA PRO A 220 -29.86 3.07 8.64
C PRO A 220 -29.18 1.69 8.51
N GLY A 221 -28.98 1.00 9.64
CA GLY A 221 -28.32 -0.31 9.66
C GLY A 221 -26.78 -0.26 9.56
N SER A 222 -26.17 0.93 9.52
CA SER A 222 -24.72 1.10 9.40
C SER A 222 -23.92 0.51 10.56
N ASP A 223 -24.47 0.43 11.78
CA ASP A 223 -23.78 -0.12 12.95
C ASP A 223 -23.20 -1.53 12.70
N GLU A 224 -23.97 -2.41 12.05
CA GLU A 224 -23.52 -3.77 11.72
C GLU A 224 -22.56 -3.80 10.53
N VAL A 225 -22.65 -2.84 9.60
CA VAL A 225 -21.71 -2.68 8.48
C VAL A 225 -20.35 -2.19 8.97
N ARG A 226 -20.34 -1.19 9.87
CA ARG A 226 -19.12 -0.71 10.54
C ARG A 226 -18.48 -1.84 11.34
N ARG A 227 -19.28 -2.58 12.10
CA ARG A 227 -18.83 -3.76 12.84
C ARG A 227 -18.24 -4.83 11.92
N PHE A 228 -18.88 -5.10 10.78
CA PHE A 228 -18.36 -6.02 9.77
C PHE A 228 -16.97 -5.62 9.28
N LEU A 229 -16.68 -4.33 9.07
CA LEU A 229 -15.35 -3.88 8.66
C LEU A 229 -14.34 -3.89 9.82
N VAL A 230 -14.73 -3.46 11.02
CA VAL A 230 -13.86 -3.49 12.22
C VAL A 230 -13.46 -4.93 12.57
N GLU A 231 -14.41 -5.87 12.51
CA GLU A 231 -14.14 -7.30 12.75
C GLU A 231 -13.25 -7.91 11.66
N ASN A 232 -13.34 -7.43 10.42
CA ASN A 232 -12.43 -7.85 9.35
C ASN A 232 -10.99 -7.40 9.64
N ALA A 233 -10.81 -6.14 10.02
CA ALA A 233 -9.50 -5.61 10.41
C ALA A 233 -8.93 -6.40 11.60
N CYS A 234 -9.75 -6.68 12.61
CA CYS A 234 -9.33 -7.46 13.76
C CYS A 234 -8.95 -8.90 13.38
N MET A 235 -9.68 -9.54 12.46
CA MET A 235 -9.34 -10.88 11.95
C MET A 235 -7.94 -10.90 11.35
N TRP A 236 -7.60 -9.98 10.44
CA TRP A 236 -6.27 -9.97 9.82
C TRP A 236 -5.16 -9.84 10.87
N LEU A 237 -5.35 -8.93 11.82
CA LEU A 237 -4.37 -8.63 12.86
C LEU A 237 -4.24 -9.75 13.91
N GLU A 238 -5.33 -10.45 14.24
CA GLU A 238 -5.35 -11.49 15.28
C GLU A 238 -5.14 -12.89 14.71
N GLU A 239 -5.98 -13.32 13.76
CA GLU A 239 -6.01 -14.70 13.26
C GLU A 239 -4.85 -14.99 12.29
N TYR A 240 -4.51 -14.01 11.44
CA TYR A 240 -3.38 -14.12 10.48
C TYR A 240 -2.10 -13.47 11.00
N ARG A 241 -2.14 -12.88 12.20
CA ARG A 241 -1.00 -12.22 12.84
C ARG A 241 -0.30 -11.18 11.97
N ILE A 242 -1.06 -10.51 11.11
CA ILE A 242 -0.60 -9.30 10.39
C ILE A 242 -0.24 -8.23 11.44
N ASP A 243 0.83 -7.47 11.20
CA ASP A 243 1.39 -6.49 12.14
C ASP A 243 0.84 -5.08 11.96
N GLY A 244 0.22 -4.79 10.82
CA GLY A 244 -0.49 -3.54 10.58
C GLY A 244 -1.29 -3.56 9.29
N LEU A 245 -2.17 -2.59 9.11
CA LEU A 245 -3.01 -2.46 7.91
C LEU A 245 -2.72 -1.15 7.19
N ARG A 246 -2.64 -1.20 5.87
CA ARG A 246 -2.74 -0.02 5.00
C ARG A 246 -4.18 0.06 4.50
N LEU A 247 -4.83 1.19 4.73
CA LEU A 247 -6.24 1.42 4.40
C LEU A 247 -6.33 2.18 3.10
N ASP A 248 -6.92 1.53 2.10
CA ASP A 248 -7.10 2.07 0.75
C ASP A 248 -8.09 3.23 0.70
N ALA A 249 -7.71 4.27 -0.03
CA ALA A 249 -8.50 5.44 -0.38
C ALA A 249 -9.44 5.94 0.73
N VAL A 250 -8.90 6.23 1.92
CA VAL A 250 -9.73 6.55 3.11
C VAL A 250 -10.55 7.83 2.95
N HIS A 251 -10.20 8.66 1.97
CA HIS A 251 -10.94 9.85 1.57
C HIS A 251 -12.32 9.52 0.95
N ALA A 252 -12.53 8.27 0.53
CA ALA A 252 -13.80 7.74 0.06
C ALA A 252 -14.64 7.06 1.17
N PHE A 253 -14.19 7.12 2.44
CA PHE A 253 -15.02 6.72 3.58
C PHE A 253 -15.98 7.85 3.94
N PHE A 254 -17.18 7.81 3.38
CA PHE A 254 -18.22 8.80 3.66
C PHE A 254 -18.92 8.48 4.98
N ASP A 255 -18.56 9.23 6.02
CA ASP A 255 -19.15 9.07 7.35
C ASP A 255 -19.34 10.41 8.06
N ARG A 256 -20.61 10.76 8.32
CA ARG A 256 -21.00 11.98 9.03
C ARG A 256 -21.35 11.74 10.50
N SER A 257 -21.12 10.54 11.01
CA SER A 257 -21.32 10.18 12.41
C SER A 257 -20.44 11.02 13.34
N ALA A 258 -20.88 11.21 14.59
CA ALA A 258 -20.11 11.97 15.58
C ALA A 258 -18.74 11.32 15.87
N THR A 259 -18.66 9.99 15.77
CA THR A 259 -17.43 9.20 15.80
C THR A 259 -17.20 8.66 14.39
N HIS A 260 -16.16 9.18 13.73
CA HIS A 260 -15.84 8.76 12.37
C HIS A 260 -15.36 7.30 12.34
N PHE A 261 -15.61 6.56 11.26
CA PHE A 261 -15.24 5.15 11.11
C PHE A 261 -13.76 4.89 11.38
N LEU A 262 -12.86 5.72 10.81
CA LEU A 262 -11.43 5.63 11.09
C LEU A 262 -11.08 5.80 12.58
N GLU A 263 -11.79 6.67 13.30
CA GLU A 263 -11.58 6.86 14.74
C GLU A 263 -11.96 5.57 15.48
N GLU A 264 -13.15 5.02 15.21
CA GLU A 264 -13.63 3.75 15.78
C GLU A 264 -12.69 2.57 15.49
N LEU A 265 -12.22 2.47 14.24
CA LEU A 265 -11.27 1.46 13.80
C LEU A 265 -9.94 1.61 14.55
N SER A 266 -9.39 2.83 14.63
CA SER A 266 -8.12 3.09 15.33
C SER A 266 -8.20 2.70 16.80
N GLU A 267 -9.29 3.02 17.48
CA GLU A 267 -9.47 2.65 18.88
C GLU A 267 -9.61 1.15 19.06
N SER A 268 -10.32 0.48 18.15
CA SER A 268 -10.49 -0.98 18.15
C SER A 268 -9.16 -1.69 17.95
N VAL A 269 -8.35 -1.25 16.99
CA VAL A 269 -7.00 -1.80 16.74
C VAL A 269 -6.06 -1.52 17.91
N ARG A 270 -6.10 -0.33 18.51
CA ARG A 270 -5.32 -0.04 19.73
C ARG A 270 -5.73 -0.91 20.92
N ARG A 271 -7.04 -1.16 21.11
CA ARG A 271 -7.54 -2.11 22.13
C ARG A 271 -7.02 -3.52 21.85
N LEU A 272 -7.08 -3.96 20.59
CA LEU A 272 -6.57 -5.25 20.16
C LEU A 272 -5.05 -5.37 20.42
N GLY A 273 -4.25 -4.39 20.00
CA GLY A 273 -2.81 -4.38 20.20
C GLY A 273 -2.41 -4.47 21.67
N ARG A 274 -3.12 -3.77 22.56
CA ARG A 274 -2.93 -3.91 24.02
C ARG A 274 -3.26 -5.31 24.52
N ARG A 275 -4.38 -5.90 24.05
CA ARG A 275 -4.80 -7.25 24.43
C ARG A 275 -3.80 -8.32 23.96
N LEU A 276 -3.26 -8.16 22.77
CA LEU A 276 -2.28 -9.08 22.17
C LEU A 276 -0.82 -8.78 22.58
N ALA A 277 -0.58 -7.67 23.28
CA ALA A 277 0.76 -7.14 23.57
C ALA A 277 1.64 -7.00 22.31
N ARG A 278 1.04 -6.55 21.20
CA ARG A 278 1.69 -6.32 19.89
C ARG A 278 1.52 -4.86 19.45
N PRO A 279 2.57 -4.23 18.89
CA PRO A 279 2.49 -2.88 18.36
C PRO A 279 1.81 -2.89 16.99
N LEU A 280 0.48 -2.97 16.96
CA LEU A 280 -0.30 -2.95 15.72
C LEU A 280 -0.38 -1.53 15.17
N VAL A 281 -0.22 -1.37 13.85
CA VAL A 281 -0.22 -0.06 13.20
C VAL A 281 -1.29 0.07 12.12
N LEU A 282 -1.79 1.28 11.90
CA LEU A 282 -2.69 1.65 10.80
C LEU A 282 -2.08 2.75 9.95
N ILE A 283 -2.03 2.53 8.65
CA ILE A 283 -1.51 3.45 7.64
C ILE A 283 -2.67 3.81 6.72
N ALA A 284 -2.84 5.09 6.39
CA ALA A 284 -3.90 5.54 5.48
C ALA A 284 -3.35 5.98 4.13
N GLU A 285 -4.00 5.58 3.06
CA GLU A 285 -3.89 6.24 1.77
C GLU A 285 -4.95 7.36 1.69
N SER A 286 -4.52 8.61 1.58
CA SER A 286 -5.40 9.77 1.70
C SER A 286 -4.99 10.90 0.76
N ASP A 287 -5.80 11.14 -0.27
CA ASP A 287 -5.68 12.26 -1.22
C ASP A 287 -6.24 13.59 -0.66
N LEU A 288 -6.37 13.76 0.66
CA LEU A 288 -6.95 15.01 1.22
C LEU A 288 -5.91 16.02 1.69
N ASN A 289 -4.65 15.60 1.88
CA ASN A 289 -3.63 16.36 2.61
C ASN A 289 -4.17 16.94 3.94
N ASP A 290 -4.99 16.16 4.67
CA ASP A 290 -5.56 16.56 5.96
C ASP A 290 -4.81 15.90 7.13
N PRO A 291 -4.04 16.67 7.92
CA PRO A 291 -3.35 16.18 9.12
C PRO A 291 -4.26 15.49 10.13
N ARG A 292 -5.58 15.71 10.08
CA ARG A 292 -6.55 15.05 10.97
C ARG A 292 -6.43 13.53 10.89
N VAL A 293 -6.11 12.96 9.72
CA VAL A 293 -5.98 11.51 9.50
C VAL A 293 -4.97 10.89 10.48
N VAL A 294 -3.79 11.51 10.58
CA VAL A 294 -2.67 11.04 11.44
C VAL A 294 -2.58 11.75 12.78
N THR A 295 -3.54 12.62 13.11
CA THR A 295 -3.62 13.25 14.43
C THR A 295 -4.18 12.23 15.43
N PRO A 296 -3.63 12.13 16.67
CA PRO A 296 -4.17 11.24 17.70
C PRO A 296 -5.64 11.57 18.01
N VAL A 297 -6.41 10.57 18.41
CA VAL A 297 -7.84 10.73 18.74
C VAL A 297 -8.01 11.69 19.91
N GLU A 298 -7.12 11.63 20.89
CA GLU A 298 -7.08 12.50 22.07
C GLU A 298 -6.85 13.98 21.71
N ALA A 299 -6.33 14.25 20.51
CA ALA A 299 -6.13 15.59 19.95
C ALA A 299 -7.18 15.96 18.88
N GLY A 300 -8.24 15.16 18.72
CA GLY A 300 -9.34 15.37 17.77
C GLY A 300 -9.06 14.87 16.35
N GLY A 301 -8.07 14.00 16.17
CA GLY A 301 -7.79 13.33 14.90
C GLY A 301 -8.47 11.97 14.74
N LEU A 302 -8.11 11.24 13.69
CA LEU A 302 -8.66 9.92 13.35
C LEU A 302 -7.77 8.76 13.79
N GLY A 303 -6.55 9.05 14.25
CA GLY A 303 -5.72 8.09 14.96
C GLY A 303 -4.93 7.10 14.10
N MET A 304 -4.77 7.35 12.79
CA MET A 304 -3.84 6.58 11.97
C MET A 304 -2.40 6.87 12.40
N ASP A 305 -1.52 5.87 12.35
CA ASP A 305 -0.12 6.00 12.76
C ASP A 305 0.70 6.74 11.69
N ALA A 306 0.36 6.54 10.41
CA ALA A 306 0.94 7.27 9.29
C ALA A 306 -0.05 7.38 8.12
N GLN A 307 0.31 8.20 7.14
CA GLN A 307 -0.38 8.25 5.85
C GLN A 307 0.63 8.32 4.70
N TRP A 308 0.20 7.92 3.53
CA TRP A 308 0.93 8.13 2.28
C TRP A 308 1.06 9.64 1.97
N SER A 309 2.21 10.03 1.41
CA SER A 309 2.51 11.40 0.98
C SER A 309 2.71 11.42 -0.54
N ASP A 310 1.60 11.46 -1.26
CA ASP A 310 1.63 11.57 -2.73
C ASP A 310 2.24 12.89 -3.19
N ASP A 311 2.06 13.99 -2.45
CA ASP A 311 2.71 15.27 -2.74
C ASP A 311 4.25 15.14 -2.83
N PHE A 312 4.87 14.36 -1.93
CA PHE A 312 6.32 14.13 -1.99
C PHE A 312 6.71 13.32 -3.22
N HIS A 313 5.93 12.28 -3.53
CA HIS A 313 6.10 11.50 -4.75
C HIS A 313 5.95 12.38 -6.01
N HIS A 314 4.85 13.12 -6.14
CA HIS A 314 4.55 13.95 -7.32
C HIS A 314 5.61 15.02 -7.54
N ALA A 315 6.03 15.71 -6.47
CA ALA A 315 7.11 16.69 -6.54
C ALA A 315 8.40 16.07 -7.05
N LEU A 316 8.76 14.89 -6.53
CA LEU A 316 9.98 14.19 -6.92
C LEU A 316 9.90 13.66 -8.35
N HIS A 317 8.83 12.97 -8.72
CA HIS A 317 8.63 12.43 -10.05
C HIS A 317 8.64 13.51 -11.13
N ALA A 318 7.85 14.58 -10.94
CA ALA A 318 7.78 15.70 -11.89
C ALA A 318 9.14 16.39 -12.05
N LEU A 319 9.91 16.57 -10.96
CA LEU A 319 11.26 17.12 -11.02
C LEU A 319 12.22 16.22 -11.82
N LEU A 320 12.19 14.91 -11.56
CA LEU A 320 13.15 13.97 -12.15
C LEU A 320 12.84 13.65 -13.62
N THR A 321 11.56 13.65 -14.01
CA THR A 321 11.12 13.28 -15.36
C THR A 321 10.82 14.49 -16.25
N GLY A 322 10.42 15.62 -15.66
CA GLY A 322 9.89 16.78 -16.36
C GLY A 322 8.43 16.64 -16.80
N GLU A 323 7.74 15.54 -16.42
CA GLU A 323 6.32 15.35 -16.73
C GLU A 323 5.44 16.36 -15.97
N GLN A 324 4.42 16.89 -16.65
CA GLN A 324 3.46 17.85 -16.11
C GLN A 324 2.00 17.52 -16.45
N ASP A 325 1.72 16.30 -16.91
CA ASP A 325 0.37 15.86 -17.26
C ASP A 325 -0.44 15.43 -16.03
N GLY A 326 -1.77 15.53 -16.11
CA GLY A 326 -2.65 15.08 -15.02
C GLY A 326 -2.39 15.82 -13.72
N TYR A 327 -2.20 15.08 -12.62
CA TYR A 327 -1.90 15.66 -11.30
C TYR A 327 -0.48 16.22 -11.19
N TYR A 328 0.46 15.86 -12.08
CA TYR A 328 1.81 16.43 -12.09
C TYR A 328 1.84 17.92 -12.49
N ALA A 329 0.76 18.44 -13.09
CA ALA A 329 0.64 19.85 -13.50
C ALA A 329 0.76 20.86 -12.34
N ASP A 330 0.57 20.39 -11.11
CA ASP A 330 0.74 21.16 -9.88
C ASP A 330 2.18 21.18 -9.35
N PHE A 331 3.08 20.38 -9.93
CA PHE A 331 4.43 20.13 -9.44
C PHE A 331 5.49 20.33 -10.54
N GLY A 332 6.76 20.11 -10.17
CA GLY A 332 7.88 20.00 -11.09
C GLY A 332 9.02 20.99 -10.81
N ALA A 333 8.81 21.93 -9.89
CA ALA A 333 9.86 22.81 -9.40
C ALA A 333 10.65 22.13 -8.27
N LEU A 334 11.92 22.49 -8.13
CA LEU A 334 12.73 22.00 -7.01
C LEU A 334 12.16 22.50 -5.67
N ALA A 335 11.54 23.67 -5.67
CA ALA A 335 10.85 24.25 -4.52
C ALA A 335 9.68 23.36 -4.01
N ASP A 336 9.06 22.55 -4.87
CA ASP A 336 7.99 21.63 -4.46
C ASP A 336 8.57 20.51 -3.61
N VAL A 337 9.72 19.94 -4.01
CA VAL A 337 10.43 18.91 -3.24
C VAL A 337 10.92 19.49 -1.90
N VAL A 338 11.44 20.71 -1.89
CA VAL A 338 11.82 21.42 -0.66
C VAL A 338 10.60 21.58 0.26
N THR A 339 9.48 22.03 -0.29
CA THR A 339 8.24 22.24 0.48
C THR A 339 7.73 20.94 1.08
N ALA A 340 7.70 19.84 0.32
CA ALA A 340 7.36 18.53 0.84
C ALA A 340 8.32 18.12 1.96
N LEU A 341 9.63 18.21 1.75
CA LEU A 341 10.65 17.82 2.73
C LEU A 341 10.69 18.67 4.00
N GLU A 342 10.18 19.90 3.99
CA GLU A 342 10.16 20.79 5.17
C GLU A 342 8.78 20.89 5.84
N ARG A 343 7.70 20.65 5.09
CA ARG A 343 6.32 20.90 5.55
C ARG A 343 5.39 19.70 5.44
N GLY A 344 5.83 18.60 4.85
CA GLY A 344 5.08 17.35 4.68
C GLY A 344 4.14 17.36 3.47
N PHE A 345 3.42 18.46 3.25
CA PHE A 345 2.56 18.66 2.06
C PHE A 345 3.02 19.89 1.28
N VAL A 346 2.99 19.77 -0.05
CA VAL A 346 3.15 20.91 -0.97
C VAL A 346 1.87 21.74 -0.93
N HIS A 347 0.73 21.09 -1.08
CA HIS A 347 -0.59 21.71 -0.96
C HIS A 347 -1.09 21.65 0.50
N ALA A 348 -1.06 22.80 1.17
CA ALA A 348 -1.39 22.94 2.59
C ALA A 348 -2.48 23.99 2.87
N GLY A 349 -3.41 24.17 1.91
CA GLY A 349 -4.53 25.11 1.92
C GLY A 349 -4.51 26.13 0.77
N ASP A 350 -3.49 26.05 -0.09
CA ASP A 350 -3.34 26.78 -1.34
C ASP A 350 -4.12 26.13 -2.50
N TYR A 351 -4.08 26.75 -3.67
CA TYR A 351 -4.90 26.38 -4.82
C TYR A 351 -4.16 25.36 -5.70
N SER A 352 -4.76 24.18 -5.89
CA SER A 352 -4.32 23.19 -6.86
C SER A 352 -4.98 23.49 -8.20
N LYS A 353 -4.18 23.61 -9.27
CA LYS A 353 -4.64 23.81 -10.64
C LYS A 353 -5.28 22.53 -11.16
N HIS A 354 -4.71 21.37 -10.87
CA HIS A 354 -5.27 20.08 -11.29
C HIS A 354 -6.68 19.87 -10.73
N ARG A 355 -6.88 20.20 -9.45
CA ARG A 355 -8.17 20.03 -8.75
C ARG A 355 -9.11 21.20 -8.89
N GLU A 356 -8.64 22.30 -9.47
CA GLU A 356 -9.35 23.59 -9.61
C GLU A 356 -9.94 24.13 -8.30
N ARG A 357 -9.33 23.82 -7.15
CA ARG A 357 -9.81 24.20 -5.81
C ARG A 357 -8.67 24.32 -4.81
N ARG A 358 -8.98 24.87 -3.62
CA ARG A 358 -8.05 24.81 -2.49
C ARG A 358 -7.92 23.38 -1.98
N HIS A 359 -6.69 22.98 -1.68
CA HIS A 359 -6.35 21.62 -1.31
C HIS A 359 -5.46 21.56 -0.08
N GLY A 360 -5.67 20.54 0.75
CA GLY A 360 -4.87 20.26 1.94
C GLY A 360 -5.00 21.25 3.08
N ARG A 361 -4.22 20.96 4.12
CA ARG A 361 -4.12 21.77 5.35
C ARG A 361 -2.75 21.59 5.98
N ALA A 362 -2.15 22.68 6.44
CA ALA A 362 -0.89 22.64 7.17
C ALA A 362 -0.98 21.86 8.49
N PHE A 363 0.06 21.07 8.78
CA PHE A 363 0.25 20.43 10.08
C PHE A 363 0.37 21.49 11.21
N ARG A 364 -0.26 21.21 12.36
CA ARG A 364 0.00 22.00 13.59
C ARG A 364 1.34 21.63 14.21
N GLU A 365 1.63 20.34 14.24
CA GLU A 365 2.90 19.75 14.64
C GLU A 365 3.16 18.58 13.69
N LEU A 366 4.19 18.69 12.86
CA LEU A 366 4.57 17.65 11.92
C LEU A 366 5.56 16.70 12.59
N ARG A 367 5.25 15.41 12.55
CA ARG A 367 6.19 14.32 12.83
C ARG A 367 6.44 13.57 11.52
N PRO A 368 7.66 13.61 10.97
CA PRO A 368 7.93 13.00 9.68
C PRO A 368 7.62 11.50 9.63
N SER A 369 7.75 10.78 10.74
CA SER A 369 7.36 9.36 10.86
C SER A 369 5.87 9.08 10.61
N ARG A 370 5.02 10.12 10.55
CA ARG A 370 3.59 10.00 10.19
C ARG A 370 3.34 10.09 8.68
N LEU A 371 4.38 10.27 7.88
CA LEU A 371 4.29 10.29 6.43
C LEU A 371 5.13 9.14 5.87
N LEU A 372 4.56 8.43 4.89
CA LEU A 372 5.29 7.51 4.04
C LEU A 372 5.75 8.27 2.79
N GLY A 373 7.03 8.18 2.48
CA GLY A 373 7.62 8.75 1.28
C GLY A 373 8.09 7.65 0.34
N TYR A 374 7.81 7.79 -0.96
CA TYR A 374 8.14 6.81 -1.98
C TYR A 374 8.41 7.48 -3.31
N LEU A 375 9.19 6.79 -4.15
CA LEU A 375 9.37 7.16 -5.56
C LEU A 375 8.48 6.31 -6.47
N GLN A 376 8.15 5.08 -6.07
CA GLN A 376 7.20 4.23 -6.76
C GLN A 376 6.37 3.45 -5.74
N ASN A 377 5.15 3.13 -6.15
CA ASN A 377 4.26 2.14 -5.56
C ASN A 377 3.43 1.53 -6.72
N HIS A 378 2.47 0.66 -6.42
CA HIS A 378 1.63 0.02 -7.42
C HIS A 378 0.86 1.04 -8.30
N ASP A 379 0.31 2.10 -7.72
CA ASP A 379 -0.47 3.12 -8.42
C ASP A 379 0.40 4.00 -9.31
N GLN A 380 1.49 4.53 -8.76
CA GLN A 380 2.35 5.49 -9.45
C GLN A 380 3.08 4.86 -10.65
N VAL A 381 3.25 3.53 -10.64
CA VAL A 381 3.69 2.76 -11.81
C VAL A 381 2.50 2.36 -12.67
N GLY A 382 1.50 1.68 -12.10
CA GLY A 382 0.48 0.97 -12.87
C GLY A 382 -0.71 1.80 -13.36
N ASN A 383 -0.90 3.01 -12.83
CA ASN A 383 -1.84 4.01 -13.38
C ASN A 383 -1.27 4.74 -14.60
N ARG A 384 -0.07 4.37 -15.03
CA ARG A 384 0.50 4.81 -16.32
C ARG A 384 0.05 3.83 -17.41
N ALA A 385 -0.22 4.35 -18.61
CA ALA A 385 -0.73 3.55 -19.73
C ALA A 385 0.11 2.28 -20.01
N ARG A 386 1.44 2.38 -19.89
CA ARG A 386 2.38 1.28 -20.13
C ARG A 386 3.00 0.68 -18.86
N GLY A 387 2.55 1.11 -17.68
CA GLY A 387 3.09 0.62 -16.40
C GLY A 387 4.57 0.93 -16.22
N ASP A 388 5.02 2.08 -16.73
CA ASP A 388 6.43 2.46 -16.78
C ASP A 388 7.01 2.70 -15.38
N ARG A 389 8.19 2.16 -15.12
CA ARG A 389 8.96 2.42 -13.90
C ARG A 389 9.81 3.66 -14.06
N ILE A 390 10.22 4.26 -12.94
CA ILE A 390 11.05 5.48 -12.97
C ILE A 390 12.36 5.30 -13.75
N THR A 391 12.90 4.08 -13.82
CA THR A 391 14.12 3.75 -14.56
C THR A 391 13.98 3.84 -16.08
N SER A 392 12.76 3.76 -16.63
CA SER A 392 12.52 4.00 -18.05
C SER A 392 12.25 5.48 -18.38
N LEU A 393 12.03 6.31 -17.36
CA LEU A 393 11.61 7.71 -17.50
C LEU A 393 12.72 8.72 -17.15
N ALA A 394 13.66 8.33 -16.28
CA ALA A 394 14.71 9.21 -15.76
C ALA A 394 16.12 8.65 -16.01
N SER A 395 17.13 9.53 -16.03
CA SER A 395 18.53 9.12 -16.18
C SER A 395 18.99 8.28 -14.99
N PRO A 396 20.01 7.41 -15.14
CA PRO A 396 20.54 6.61 -14.04
C PRO A 396 21.00 7.43 -12.81
N GLY A 397 21.39 8.69 -13.02
CA GLY A 397 21.73 9.63 -11.95
C GLY A 397 20.50 10.18 -11.23
N ARG A 398 19.48 10.60 -11.98
CA ARG A 398 18.20 11.05 -11.43
C ARG A 398 17.48 9.98 -10.61
N VAL A 399 17.50 8.73 -11.08
CA VAL A 399 16.98 7.59 -10.29
C VAL A 399 17.69 7.46 -8.95
N ARG A 400 19.02 7.63 -8.92
CA ARG A 400 19.82 7.55 -7.69
C ARG A 400 19.61 8.74 -6.76
N ILE A 401 19.39 9.94 -7.31
CA ILE A 401 18.96 11.13 -6.57
C ILE A 401 17.62 10.85 -5.88
N GLY A 402 16.62 10.35 -6.63
CA GLY A 402 15.30 10.01 -6.09
C GLY A 402 15.37 8.97 -4.97
N ALA A 403 16.10 7.87 -5.20
CA ALA A 403 16.34 6.83 -4.19
C ALA A 403 16.97 7.40 -2.90
N ALA A 404 17.96 8.29 -3.03
CA ALA A 404 18.64 8.89 -1.89
C ALA A 404 17.73 9.85 -1.11
N LEU A 405 16.90 10.63 -1.80
CA LEU A 405 15.92 11.53 -1.18
C LEU A 405 14.83 10.75 -0.42
N VAL A 406 14.37 9.62 -0.96
CA VAL A 406 13.41 8.74 -0.27
C VAL A 406 14.05 8.07 0.96
N LEU A 407 15.19 7.40 0.79
CA LEU A 407 15.78 6.55 1.85
C LEU A 407 16.49 7.34 2.95
N LEU A 408 17.09 8.48 2.63
CA LEU A 408 17.76 9.35 3.62
C LEU A 408 16.86 10.53 4.05
N GLY A 409 15.71 10.68 3.41
CA GLY A 409 14.66 11.62 3.79
C GLY A 409 14.06 11.32 5.16
N PRO A 410 13.25 12.25 5.69
CA PRO A 410 12.72 12.16 7.05
C PRO A 410 11.54 11.20 7.17
N PHE A 411 10.83 10.94 6.08
CA PHE A 411 9.64 10.09 6.05
C PHE A 411 9.97 8.61 6.23
N VAL A 412 8.94 7.79 6.46
CA VAL A 412 9.06 6.33 6.41
C VAL A 412 9.16 5.90 4.94
N PRO A 413 10.30 5.36 4.47
CA PRO A 413 10.44 4.99 3.07
C PRO A 413 9.61 3.75 2.73
N LEU A 414 8.89 3.84 1.61
CA LEU A 414 8.27 2.72 0.93
C LEU A 414 8.96 2.50 -0.42
N LEU A 415 9.29 1.24 -0.71
CA LEU A 415 9.89 0.79 -1.96
C LEU A 415 8.89 -0.15 -2.67
N PHE A 416 8.75 0.00 -3.98
CA PHE A 416 7.96 -0.95 -4.76
C PHE A 416 8.79 -2.15 -5.22
N GLN A 417 8.16 -3.32 -5.33
CA GLN A 417 8.84 -4.53 -5.79
C GLN A 417 9.61 -4.30 -7.11
N GLY A 418 10.89 -4.67 -7.12
CA GLY A 418 11.80 -4.47 -8.26
C GLY A 418 12.45 -3.09 -8.35
N GLU A 419 12.04 -2.09 -7.57
CA GLU A 419 12.63 -0.75 -7.59
C GLU A 419 14.13 -0.76 -7.30
N ALA A 420 14.54 -1.50 -6.27
CA ALA A 420 15.90 -1.45 -5.74
C ALA A 420 16.97 -1.89 -6.77
N TRP A 421 16.61 -2.73 -7.74
CA TRP A 421 17.51 -3.12 -8.84
C TRP A 421 17.08 -2.55 -10.19
N GLY A 422 16.03 -1.73 -10.23
CA GLY A 422 15.52 -1.14 -11.45
C GLY A 422 14.99 -2.17 -12.42
N ALA A 423 14.04 -3.00 -11.96
CA ALA A 423 13.43 -4.06 -12.76
C ALA A 423 12.95 -3.55 -14.11
N THR A 424 13.13 -4.34 -15.17
CA THR A 424 12.67 -3.93 -16.52
C THR A 424 11.21 -4.24 -16.78
N ALA A 425 10.65 -5.24 -16.08
CA ALA A 425 9.26 -5.60 -16.16
C ALA A 425 8.38 -4.40 -15.74
N PRO A 426 7.42 -3.94 -16.57
CA PRO A 426 6.45 -2.93 -16.14
C PRO A 426 5.58 -3.46 -15.00
N PHE A 427 4.75 -2.62 -14.42
CA PHE A 427 3.63 -3.10 -13.60
C PHE A 427 2.34 -2.58 -14.22
N LEU A 428 1.65 -3.42 -14.99
CA LEU A 428 0.45 -3.06 -15.72
C LEU A 428 -0.79 -3.27 -14.86
N TYR A 429 -1.87 -2.54 -15.16
CA TYR A 429 -3.20 -2.90 -14.68
C TYR A 429 -3.69 -4.16 -15.40
N PHE A 430 -4.04 -5.19 -14.66
CA PHE A 430 -4.55 -6.47 -15.18
C PHE A 430 -5.68 -7.00 -14.32
N THR A 431 -6.63 -7.69 -14.96
CA THR A 431 -7.81 -8.29 -14.35
C THR A 431 -8.10 -9.66 -14.99
N ASP A 432 -8.94 -10.47 -14.35
CA ASP A 432 -9.35 -11.80 -14.81
C ASP A 432 -10.84 -12.01 -14.50
N LEU A 433 -11.66 -11.09 -14.99
CA LEU A 433 -13.09 -11.08 -14.74
C LEU A 433 -13.74 -12.24 -15.50
N THR A 434 -14.69 -12.93 -14.87
CA THR A 434 -15.31 -14.12 -15.48
C THR A 434 -16.58 -13.79 -16.25
N ASP A 435 -17.19 -12.62 -15.98
CA ASP A 435 -18.23 -12.02 -16.82
C ASP A 435 -17.62 -11.32 -18.05
N PRO A 436 -17.89 -11.81 -19.28
CA PRO A 436 -17.32 -11.24 -20.50
C PRO A 436 -17.73 -9.79 -20.79
N GLU A 437 -18.96 -9.39 -20.43
CA GLU A 437 -19.43 -8.02 -20.67
C GLU A 437 -18.76 -7.05 -19.70
N LEU A 438 -18.57 -7.47 -18.45
CA LEU A 438 -17.84 -6.68 -17.46
C LEU A 438 -16.35 -6.58 -17.83
N GLY A 439 -15.72 -7.68 -18.22
CA GLY A 439 -14.35 -7.69 -18.73
C GLY A 439 -14.15 -6.73 -19.89
N LYS A 440 -15.07 -6.76 -20.86
CA LYS A 440 -15.07 -5.82 -21.99
C LYS A 440 -15.24 -4.36 -21.55
N ALA A 441 -16.15 -4.09 -20.63
CA ALA A 441 -16.38 -2.74 -20.10
C ALA A 441 -15.13 -2.18 -19.40
N VAL A 442 -14.39 -3.01 -18.65
CA VAL A 442 -13.12 -2.63 -18.03
C VAL A 442 -12.07 -2.31 -19.10
N SER A 443 -11.91 -3.16 -20.11
CA SER A 443 -10.96 -2.91 -21.21
C SER A 443 -11.29 -1.63 -22.00
N GLU A 444 -12.56 -1.36 -22.27
CA GLU A 444 -13.01 -0.13 -22.95
C GLU A 444 -12.86 1.10 -22.06
N GLY A 445 -13.20 1.00 -20.77
CA GLY A 445 -13.03 2.06 -19.78
C GLY A 445 -11.58 2.50 -19.66
N ARG A 446 -10.65 1.54 -19.52
CA ARG A 446 -9.21 1.83 -19.45
C ARG A 446 -8.70 2.52 -20.72
N ARG A 447 -9.09 2.03 -21.91
CA ARG A 447 -8.71 2.69 -23.18
C ARG A 447 -9.27 4.11 -23.29
N GLY A 448 -10.51 4.32 -22.84
CA GLY A 448 -11.15 5.65 -22.84
C GLY A 448 -10.46 6.64 -21.92
N GLU A 449 -10.08 6.20 -20.71
CA GLU A 449 -9.35 6.99 -19.72
C GLU A 449 -8.03 7.52 -20.30
N PHE A 450 -7.15 6.65 -20.80
CA PHE A 450 -5.85 7.08 -21.37
C PHE A 450 -5.98 7.79 -22.72
N GLY A 451 -7.03 7.50 -23.49
CA GLY A 451 -7.36 8.25 -24.70
C GLY A 451 -7.59 9.74 -24.40
N ALA A 452 -8.19 10.07 -23.25
CA ALA A 452 -8.37 11.46 -22.81
C ALA A 452 -7.04 12.14 -22.42
N PHE A 453 -6.01 11.36 -22.08
CA PHE A 453 -4.66 11.83 -21.78
C PHE A 453 -3.70 11.79 -22.98
N GLY A 454 -4.24 11.67 -24.21
CA GLY A 454 -3.45 11.79 -25.45
C GLY A 454 -2.71 10.52 -25.88
N TRP A 455 -2.94 9.39 -25.22
CA TRP A 455 -2.39 8.10 -25.63
C TRP A 455 -3.21 7.52 -26.78
N ALA A 456 -2.52 6.89 -27.75
CA ALA A 456 -3.20 6.13 -28.79
C ALA A 456 -3.90 4.91 -28.14
N PRO A 457 -5.20 4.68 -28.36
CA PRO A 457 -5.93 3.57 -27.72
C PRO A 457 -5.29 2.19 -27.95
N GLU A 458 -4.60 2.00 -29.06
CA GLU A 458 -3.83 0.79 -29.42
C GLU A 458 -2.57 0.57 -28.58
N ASP A 459 -2.05 1.61 -27.91
CA ASP A 459 -0.86 1.54 -27.05
C ASP A 459 -1.18 1.16 -25.61
N VAL A 460 -2.46 1.13 -25.23
CA VAL A 460 -2.94 0.77 -23.88
C VAL A 460 -3.12 -0.76 -23.82
N PRO A 461 -2.31 -1.48 -23.03
CA PRO A 461 -2.44 -2.93 -22.89
C PRO A 461 -3.83 -3.31 -22.38
N ASP A 462 -4.39 -4.38 -22.93
CA ASP A 462 -5.70 -4.87 -22.50
C ASP A 462 -5.58 -5.50 -21.10
N PRO A 463 -6.28 -4.99 -20.06
CA PRO A 463 -6.17 -5.54 -18.71
C PRO A 463 -6.63 -7.00 -18.61
N GLN A 464 -7.53 -7.45 -19.49
CA GLN A 464 -8.02 -8.83 -19.51
C GLN A 464 -7.11 -9.79 -20.28
N ASP A 465 -6.14 -9.29 -21.07
CA ASP A 465 -5.17 -10.15 -21.75
C ASP A 465 -4.18 -10.72 -20.73
N PRO A 466 -4.04 -12.06 -20.61
CA PRO A 466 -3.05 -12.69 -19.74
C PRO A 466 -1.60 -12.24 -19.99
N SER A 467 -1.29 -11.65 -21.15
CA SER A 467 0.01 -11.02 -21.43
C SER A 467 0.28 -9.82 -20.53
N SER A 468 -0.72 -9.02 -20.15
CA SER A 468 -0.58 -7.86 -19.27
C SER A 468 -0.09 -8.26 -17.87
N PHE A 469 -0.66 -9.34 -17.33
CA PHE A 469 -0.16 -9.96 -16.10
C PHE A 469 1.25 -10.53 -16.26
N ARG A 470 1.48 -11.38 -17.28
CA ARG A 470 2.79 -12.05 -17.47
C ARG A 470 3.95 -11.07 -17.65
N ARG A 471 3.72 -9.96 -18.35
CA ARG A 471 4.71 -8.89 -18.51
C ARG A 471 5.01 -8.14 -17.21
N SER A 472 4.14 -8.25 -16.22
CA SER A 472 4.29 -7.60 -14.92
C SER A 472 5.00 -8.45 -13.88
N VAL A 473 5.31 -9.71 -14.21
CA VAL A 473 6.06 -10.63 -13.34
C VAL A 473 7.53 -10.24 -13.31
N LEU A 474 8.11 -10.14 -12.12
CA LEU A 474 9.52 -9.81 -11.94
C LEU A 474 10.45 -10.88 -12.52
N ASP A 475 11.52 -10.43 -13.16
CA ASP A 475 12.64 -11.28 -13.56
C ASP A 475 13.69 -11.31 -12.44
N TRP A 476 13.86 -12.49 -11.82
CA TRP A 476 14.79 -12.69 -10.70
C TRP A 476 16.23 -12.98 -11.11
N ASP A 477 16.53 -13.05 -12.42
CA ASP A 477 17.90 -13.12 -12.91
C ASP A 477 18.54 -11.72 -13.01
N GLU A 478 17.71 -10.66 -13.16
CA GLU A 478 18.15 -9.26 -13.26
C GLU A 478 19.06 -8.82 -12.10
N PRO A 479 18.73 -9.03 -10.80
CA PRO A 479 19.46 -8.44 -9.68
C PRO A 479 20.95 -8.84 -9.61
N GLY A 480 21.34 -9.95 -10.25
CA GLY A 480 22.72 -10.45 -10.30
C GLY A 480 23.57 -9.85 -11.42
N SER A 481 23.01 -9.03 -12.31
CA SER A 481 23.66 -8.57 -13.53
C SER A 481 23.68 -7.02 -13.65
N PRO A 482 24.73 -6.40 -14.21
CA PRO A 482 24.69 -4.97 -14.54
C PRO A 482 23.64 -4.67 -15.63
N PRO A 483 22.95 -3.52 -15.57
CA PRO A 483 23.13 -2.42 -14.61
C PRO A 483 22.37 -2.60 -13.28
N HIS A 484 21.55 -3.65 -13.15
CA HIS A 484 20.67 -3.89 -12.00
C HIS A 484 21.44 -4.09 -10.69
N ALA A 485 22.51 -4.88 -10.73
CA ALA A 485 23.38 -5.12 -9.59
C ALA A 485 23.99 -3.82 -9.02
N ASP A 486 24.33 -2.86 -9.89
CA ASP A 486 24.91 -1.57 -9.49
C ASP A 486 23.88 -0.68 -8.79
N LEU A 487 22.63 -0.71 -9.25
CA LEU A 487 21.54 0.00 -8.59
C LEU A 487 21.16 -0.67 -7.26
N LEU A 488 21.12 -2.01 -7.22
CA LEU A 488 20.88 -2.74 -5.98
C LEU A 488 21.95 -2.47 -4.91
N ALA A 489 23.21 -2.39 -5.31
CA ALA A 489 24.30 -2.00 -4.42
C ALA A 489 24.12 -0.57 -3.88
N TRP A 490 23.64 0.36 -4.71
CA TRP A 490 23.30 1.72 -4.30
C TRP A 490 22.20 1.74 -3.22
N TYR A 491 21.08 1.06 -3.47
CA TYR A 491 19.98 0.97 -2.49
C TYR A 491 20.42 0.34 -1.16
N ARG A 492 21.19 -0.77 -1.21
CA ARG A 492 21.73 -1.42 0.00
C ARG A 492 22.60 -0.47 0.82
N ARG A 493 23.44 0.35 0.18
CA ARG A 493 24.25 1.36 0.88
C ARG A 493 23.39 2.44 1.52
N LEU A 494 22.36 2.94 0.82
CA LEU A 494 21.43 3.94 1.38
C LEU A 494 20.68 3.40 2.60
N VAL A 495 20.14 2.19 2.51
CA VAL A 495 19.45 1.53 3.63
C VAL A 495 20.40 1.29 4.80
N ALA A 496 21.63 0.85 4.53
CA ALA A 496 22.66 0.69 5.56
C ALA A 496 23.00 2.02 6.25
N LEU A 497 23.10 3.12 5.51
CA LEU A 497 23.30 4.45 6.09
C LEU A 497 22.13 4.85 7.00
N ARG A 498 20.89 4.72 6.50
CA ARG A 498 19.68 5.03 7.28
C ARG A 498 19.66 4.27 8.62
N ARG A 499 20.00 2.98 8.60
CA ARG A 499 19.99 2.12 9.79
C ARG A 499 21.13 2.43 10.77
N ASN A 500 22.33 2.71 10.28
CA ASN A 500 23.53 2.79 11.11
C ASN A 500 23.85 4.20 11.62
N HIS A 501 23.18 5.24 11.11
CA HIS A 501 23.39 6.62 11.55
C HIS A 501 22.17 7.15 12.32
N PRO A 502 22.31 7.44 13.63
CA PRO A 502 21.22 7.97 14.44
C PRO A 502 20.61 9.28 13.91
N ASP A 503 21.42 10.09 13.22
CA ASP A 503 20.98 11.36 12.60
C ASP A 503 19.97 11.17 11.46
N LEU A 504 19.87 9.96 10.89
CA LEU A 504 18.91 9.60 9.84
C LEU A 504 17.70 8.81 10.40
N ALA A 505 17.81 8.26 11.60
CA ALA A 505 16.80 7.44 12.26
C ALA A 505 15.91 8.23 13.23
N ASP A 506 16.14 9.54 13.38
CA ASP A 506 15.32 10.39 14.23
C ASP A 506 14.08 10.96 13.52
N ASP A 507 13.13 11.46 14.32
CA ASP A 507 11.87 12.06 13.86
C ASP A 507 12.01 13.57 13.63
N ARG A 508 13.21 14.05 13.24
CA ARG A 508 13.45 15.48 12.96
C ARG A 508 13.28 15.76 11.47
N MET A 509 12.61 16.87 11.17
CA MET A 509 12.60 17.42 9.81
C MET A 509 14.02 17.85 9.39
N PRO A 510 14.37 17.69 8.09
CA PRO A 510 15.64 18.15 7.57
C PRO A 510 15.69 19.67 7.49
N ARG A 511 16.91 20.20 7.33
CA ARG A 511 17.11 21.53 6.77
C ARG A 511 17.44 21.37 5.30
N VAL A 512 16.74 22.09 4.43
CA VAL A 512 16.96 21.98 2.99
C VAL A 512 17.43 23.34 2.43
N ARG A 513 18.40 23.31 1.51
CA ARG A 513 18.90 24.50 0.80
C ARG A 513 18.90 24.24 -0.70
N THR A 514 18.70 25.30 -1.48
CA THR A 514 18.70 25.27 -2.95
C THR A 514 19.30 26.57 -3.50
N ASP A 515 19.74 26.60 -4.77
CA ASP A 515 20.11 27.84 -5.46
C ASP A 515 18.90 28.52 -6.11
N GLU A 516 17.96 29.01 -5.31
CA GLU A 516 16.91 29.88 -5.83
C GLU A 516 17.48 31.15 -6.49
N PRO A 517 16.98 31.57 -7.67
CA PRO A 517 15.85 31.01 -8.42
C PRO A 517 16.28 30.03 -9.54
N ARG A 518 17.51 29.54 -9.53
CA ARG A 518 18.09 28.72 -10.60
C ARG A 518 17.70 27.24 -10.51
N GLU A 519 17.42 26.74 -9.31
CA GLU A 519 16.90 25.39 -9.05
C GLU A 519 17.75 24.24 -9.64
N HIS A 520 19.07 24.38 -9.65
CA HIS A 520 19.97 23.35 -10.18
C HIS A 520 20.44 22.35 -9.14
N TRP A 521 20.45 22.72 -7.85
CA TRP A 521 20.92 21.82 -6.80
C TRP A 521 20.11 21.92 -5.52
N LEU A 522 20.12 20.82 -4.76
CA LEU A 522 19.51 20.71 -3.44
C LEU A 522 20.51 20.12 -2.46
N VAL A 523 20.56 20.69 -1.25
CA VAL A 523 21.26 20.10 -0.10
C VAL A 523 20.25 19.80 0.98
N MET A 524 20.15 18.55 1.40
CA MET A 524 19.34 18.13 2.54
C MET A 524 20.25 17.73 3.70
N GLU A 525 20.15 18.45 4.81
CA GLU A 525 20.92 18.21 6.03
C GLU A 525 20.06 17.47 7.06
N ARG A 526 20.56 16.33 7.52
CA ARG A 526 19.99 15.50 8.61
C ARG A 526 21.08 15.27 9.65
N GLY A 527 21.09 16.13 10.67
CA GLY A 527 22.13 16.12 11.71
C GLY A 527 23.52 16.36 11.10
N ARG A 528 24.41 15.36 11.20
CA ARG A 528 25.77 15.41 10.62
C ARG A 528 25.85 14.90 9.18
N ILE A 529 24.78 14.27 8.68
CA ILE A 529 24.73 13.76 7.31
C ILE A 529 24.14 14.84 6.40
N ALA A 530 24.75 15.05 5.24
CA ALA A 530 24.21 15.92 4.20
C ALA A 530 24.14 15.18 2.86
N LEU A 531 23.01 15.32 2.18
CA LEU A 531 22.79 14.85 0.82
C LEU A 531 22.93 16.04 -0.14
N TRP A 532 23.78 15.93 -1.15
CA TRP A 532 24.10 16.96 -2.13
C TRP A 532 23.65 16.48 -3.50
N CYS A 533 22.59 17.06 -4.05
CA CYS A 533 22.01 16.68 -5.33
C CYS A 533 22.23 17.78 -6.36
N ASN A 534 22.71 17.42 -7.54
CA ASN A 534 22.75 18.29 -8.72
C ASN A 534 21.78 17.72 -9.76
N VAL A 535 20.67 18.43 -10.00
CA VAL A 535 19.64 18.08 -10.98
C VAL A 535 19.82 18.84 -12.31
N GLY A 536 20.84 19.70 -12.38
CA GLY A 536 21.21 20.47 -13.56
C GLY A 536 22.05 19.66 -14.56
N SER A 537 22.25 20.24 -15.75
CA SER A 537 22.99 19.62 -16.85
C SER A 537 24.50 19.86 -16.82
N GLU A 538 24.99 20.68 -15.89
CA GLU A 538 26.41 21.07 -15.76
C GLU A 538 26.91 20.77 -14.34
N PRO A 539 28.23 20.52 -14.15
CA PRO A 539 28.80 20.38 -12.82
C PRO A 539 28.52 21.61 -11.96
N CYS A 540 28.12 21.40 -10.71
CA CYS A 540 27.79 22.48 -9.79
C CYS A 540 28.72 22.51 -8.59
N ARG A 541 29.20 23.71 -8.22
CA ARG A 541 29.90 23.97 -6.96
C ARG A 541 28.87 24.48 -5.94
N ILE A 542 28.44 23.59 -5.06
CA ILE A 542 27.43 23.89 -4.05
C ILE A 542 28.12 24.50 -2.83
N PRO A 543 27.76 25.74 -2.40
CA PRO A 543 28.49 26.44 -1.35
C PRO A 543 28.50 25.71 0.00
N LEU A 544 29.64 25.69 0.68
CA LEU A 544 29.80 25.23 2.06
C LEU A 544 29.83 26.40 3.03
N ASP A 545 29.32 26.20 4.25
CA ASP A 545 29.49 27.17 5.32
C ASP A 545 30.98 27.22 5.74
N PRO A 546 31.58 28.40 5.99
CA PRO A 546 33.00 28.53 6.29
C PRO A 546 33.47 27.66 7.47
N GLY A 547 34.57 26.92 7.28
CA GLY A 547 35.15 26.04 8.29
C GLY A 547 34.58 24.61 8.33
N THR A 548 33.56 24.30 7.53
CA THR A 548 32.94 22.96 7.49
C THR A 548 33.77 21.94 6.71
N ALA A 549 34.57 22.40 5.74
CA ALA A 549 35.29 21.53 4.81
C ALA A 549 36.32 20.60 5.48
N GLU A 550 36.98 21.04 6.56
CA GLU A 550 38.06 20.28 7.23
C GLU A 550 37.57 18.98 7.90
N GLY A 551 36.28 18.87 8.20
CA GLY A 551 35.65 17.69 8.81
C GLY A 551 34.73 16.89 7.89
N LEU A 552 34.57 17.29 6.63
CA LEU A 552 33.57 16.72 5.73
C LEU A 552 34.12 15.52 4.94
N GLU A 553 33.54 14.34 5.14
CA GLU A 553 33.89 13.10 4.45
C GLU A 553 32.79 12.70 3.46
N ILE A 554 33.14 12.32 2.23
CA ILE A 554 32.19 11.69 1.29
C ILE A 554 32.04 10.21 1.66
N LEU A 555 30.83 9.80 2.04
CA LEU A 555 30.50 8.40 2.35
C LEU A 555 30.14 7.60 1.09
N MET A 556 29.44 8.25 0.16
CA MET A 556 29.07 7.69 -1.14
C MET A 556 28.73 8.81 -2.12
N ASP A 557 28.96 8.57 -3.39
CA ASP A 557 28.58 9.47 -4.46
C ASP A 557 28.20 8.72 -5.74
N TYR A 558 27.49 9.42 -6.62
CA TYR A 558 27.21 8.99 -7.97
C TYR A 558 27.40 10.17 -8.95
N PRO A 559 28.08 9.94 -10.10
CA PRO A 559 28.91 8.76 -10.37
C PRO A 559 30.03 8.60 -9.34
N GLU A 560 30.44 7.35 -9.09
CA GLU A 560 31.36 7.03 -8.00
C GLU A 560 32.72 7.72 -8.19
N GLY A 561 33.20 8.41 -7.16
CA GLY A 561 34.47 9.13 -7.15
C GLY A 561 34.48 10.44 -7.95
N CYS A 562 33.32 10.96 -8.35
CA CYS A 562 33.21 12.20 -9.11
C CYS A 562 32.91 13.43 -8.25
N ALA A 563 32.37 13.27 -7.04
CA ALA A 563 32.15 14.39 -6.12
C ALA A 563 33.46 14.82 -5.44
N ARG A 564 33.64 16.14 -5.21
CA ARG A 564 34.84 16.69 -4.57
C ARG A 564 34.50 17.71 -3.50
N VAL A 565 35.09 17.57 -2.32
CA VAL A 565 35.04 18.58 -1.27
C VAL A 565 36.17 19.58 -1.50
N HIS A 566 35.82 20.85 -1.67
CA HIS A 566 36.72 22.00 -1.71
C HIS A 566 36.62 22.78 -0.39
N ALA A 567 37.50 23.76 -0.19
CA ALA A 567 37.49 24.59 1.02
C ALA A 567 36.19 25.38 1.22
N ASP A 568 35.49 25.72 0.14
CA ASP A 568 34.32 26.61 0.11
C ASP A 568 33.08 25.98 -0.55
N ALA A 569 33.18 24.76 -1.10
CA ALA A 569 32.09 24.13 -1.83
C ALA A 569 32.21 22.61 -1.93
N VAL A 570 31.10 21.92 -2.16
CA VAL A 570 31.07 20.55 -2.67
C VAL A 570 30.76 20.60 -4.16
N GLU A 571 31.66 20.07 -4.98
CA GLU A 571 31.47 19.94 -6.43
C GLU A 571 30.77 18.61 -6.73
N VAL A 572 29.61 18.68 -7.39
CA VAL A 572 28.78 17.53 -7.76
C VAL A 572 28.53 17.54 -9.28
N PRO A 573 28.77 16.43 -9.99
CA PRO A 573 28.56 16.35 -11.44
C PRO A 573 27.07 16.48 -11.82
N PRO A 574 26.73 16.71 -13.10
CA PRO A 574 25.35 16.70 -13.59
C PRO A 574 24.63 15.39 -13.26
N ASP A 575 23.34 15.46 -12.91
CA ASP A 575 22.55 14.33 -12.41
C ASP A 575 23.29 13.54 -11.30
N GLY A 576 24.12 14.24 -10.54
CA GLY A 576 25.01 13.67 -9.54
C GLY A 576 24.44 13.80 -8.14
N VAL A 577 24.86 12.88 -7.27
CA VAL A 577 24.51 12.90 -5.85
C VAL A 577 25.71 12.54 -4.99
N ALA A 578 25.91 13.24 -3.89
CA ALA A 578 26.90 12.88 -2.87
C ALA A 578 26.25 12.84 -1.50
N VAL A 579 26.66 11.89 -0.65
CA VAL A 579 26.31 11.83 0.77
C VAL A 579 27.57 12.07 1.56
N THR A 580 27.55 13.07 2.44
CA THR A 580 28.69 13.41 3.29
C THR A 580 28.37 13.29 4.76
N LEU A 581 29.41 13.12 5.57
CA LEU A 581 29.37 13.13 7.02
C LEU A 581 30.30 14.23 7.54
N LEU A 582 29.77 15.13 8.37
CA LEU A 582 30.57 16.08 9.15
C LEU A 582 31.12 15.39 10.40
N ARG A 583 32.41 15.09 10.41
CA ARG A 583 33.14 14.58 11.59
C ARG A 583 33.42 15.75 12.54
N GLY A 584 33.07 15.56 13.81
CA GLY A 584 33.28 16.53 14.89
C GLY A 584 34.66 16.49 15.50
#